data_AF-A0A9D4Y2N0-F1
#
_entry.id   AF-A0A9D4Y2N0-F1
#
_cell.length_a   1.000
_cell.length_b   1.000
_cell.length_c   1.000
_cell.angle_alpha   90.00
_cell.angle_beta   90.00
_cell.angle_gamma   90.00
#
_symmetry.space_group_name_H-M   'P 1'
#
loop_
_entity.id
_entity.type
_entity.pdbx_description
1 polymer ?
#
loop_
_entity_poly.entity_id
_entity_poly.type
_entity_poly.pdbx_seq_one_letter_code
_entity_poly.pdbx_strand_id
1 'polypeptide(L)'
;FPPTLSPPSDQSSTVQSITTYKHIQPLALNTLLLAFRFIHSLISEEKMKKQNAVVLLLAFVILLTDAITTVNGDDRNPKLQVKYKRGKKYCTQGWECNNWSIYCCNLTISDYFQTYHFENLFSKRNTPVAHAVGFWDYHSFINAAALFEPQGFGTTGNKTMQMMEIAAFLGHVGSKTSCGYGVATGGPTAWGLCYNHEMSPSQTYCDDYYKLTYPCTPGAEYYGRGAIPIYWNYNYGAAGEALKVFVDKVMLTR
;
A
#
# COMPACT_ATOMS: atom_id res chain seq x y z
N PHE A 1 7.50 35.98 37.65
CA PHE A 1 6.84 37.14 37.01
C PHE A 1 6.35 36.72 35.63
N PRO A 2 5.05 36.39 35.47
CA PRO A 2 4.33 36.53 34.19
C PRO A 2 3.92 38.02 34.02
N PRO A 3 3.54 38.53 32.82
CA PRO A 3 2.25 38.25 32.15
C PRO A 3 2.39 38.24 30.59
N THR A 4 1.41 38.00 29.68
CA THR A 4 -0.07 38.10 29.67
C THR A 4 -0.62 37.45 28.38
N LEU A 5 -1.79 36.81 28.46
CA LEU A 5 -2.73 36.55 27.35
C LEU A 5 -3.31 37.89 26.83
N SER A 6 -3.85 38.10 25.61
CA SER A 6 -4.99 37.43 24.93
C SER A 6 -5.21 38.03 23.49
N PRO A 7 -6.10 37.47 22.64
CA PRO A 7 -6.27 37.70 21.18
C PRO A 7 -7.52 38.60 20.88
N PRO A 8 -8.26 38.50 19.74
CA PRO A 8 -7.97 38.30 18.30
C PRO A 8 -8.46 39.48 17.42
N SER A 9 -8.20 39.47 16.11
CA SER A 9 -8.97 40.24 15.13
C SER A 9 -9.26 39.43 13.87
N ASP A 10 -10.50 38.98 13.75
CA ASP A 10 -11.19 38.55 12.52
C ASP A 10 -11.40 39.72 11.57
N GLN A 11 -11.15 39.52 10.27
CA GLN A 11 -12.04 39.89 9.14
C GLN A 11 -11.68 38.93 7.98
N SER A 12 -12.41 37.83 7.81
CA SER A 12 -13.68 37.66 7.09
C SER A 12 -13.57 37.72 5.56
N SER A 13 -13.64 36.51 4.99
CA SER A 13 -14.53 36.10 3.89
C SER A 13 -14.10 36.25 2.42
N THR A 14 -14.28 35.12 1.73
CA THR A 14 -14.68 34.99 0.31
C THR A 14 -13.59 34.81 -0.74
N VAL A 15 -12.92 33.65 -0.74
CA VAL A 15 -12.65 32.91 -1.99
C VAL A 15 -13.01 31.45 -1.77
N GLN A 16 -14.27 31.15 -2.07
CA GLN A 16 -14.78 29.81 -2.27
C GLN A 16 -14.05 29.13 -3.44
N SER A 17 -13.57 27.92 -3.17
CA SER A 17 -13.91 26.76 -4.01
C SER A 17 -13.41 26.73 -5.47
N ILE A 18 -12.10 26.67 -5.76
CA ILE A 18 -11.61 25.92 -6.94
C ILE A 18 -10.20 25.38 -6.64
N THR A 19 -10.06 24.20 -6.02
CA THR A 19 -8.89 23.32 -6.30
C THR A 19 -9.14 21.84 -6.00
N THR A 20 -10.39 21.37 -6.10
CA THR A 20 -10.75 19.94 -6.03
C THR A 20 -11.13 19.39 -7.41
N TYR A 21 -10.27 19.55 -8.41
CA TYR A 21 -10.34 18.80 -9.68
C TYR A 21 -8.95 18.56 -10.25
N LYS A 22 -8.12 17.78 -9.54
CA LYS A 22 -6.92 17.15 -10.11
C LYS A 22 -6.83 15.70 -9.65
N HIS A 23 -7.83 14.90 -10.02
CA HIS A 23 -7.68 13.46 -10.14
C HIS A 23 -8.79 12.90 -11.03
N ILE A 24 -8.85 13.39 -12.27
CA ILE A 24 -9.42 12.60 -13.37
C ILE A 24 -8.23 11.80 -13.91
N GLN A 25 -8.33 10.48 -13.91
CA GLN A 25 -7.28 9.61 -14.46
C GLN A 25 -6.89 10.11 -15.87
N PRO A 26 -5.59 10.27 -16.19
CA PRO A 26 -5.16 10.82 -17.49
C PRO A 26 -5.61 9.96 -18.69
N LEU A 27 -6.11 8.74 -18.45
CA LEU A 27 -6.69 7.87 -19.44
C LEU A 27 -8.06 8.35 -19.96
N ALA A 28 -8.91 8.92 -19.09
CA ALA A 28 -10.26 9.34 -19.47
C ALA A 28 -10.24 10.61 -20.33
N LEU A 29 -9.37 11.58 -20.00
CA LEU A 29 -9.26 12.84 -20.73
C LEU A 29 -8.67 12.66 -22.14
N ASN A 30 -7.67 11.79 -22.28
CA ASN A 30 -7.06 11.49 -23.59
C ASN A 30 -8.03 10.75 -24.51
N THR A 31 -8.85 9.83 -23.96
CA THR A 31 -9.88 9.13 -24.73
C THR A 31 -10.97 10.09 -25.20
N LEU A 32 -11.39 11.03 -24.33
CA LEU A 32 -12.36 12.06 -24.69
C LEU A 32 -11.82 13.02 -25.77
N LEU A 33 -10.54 13.42 -25.68
CA LEU A 33 -9.90 14.30 -26.66
C LEU A 33 -9.76 13.62 -28.03
N LEU A 34 -9.42 12.33 -28.05
CA LEU A 34 -9.32 11.54 -29.28
C LEU A 34 -10.70 11.39 -29.95
N ALA A 35 -11.74 11.12 -29.15
CA ALA A 35 -13.12 11.06 -29.65
C ALA A 35 -13.58 12.40 -30.25
N PHE A 36 -13.27 13.53 -29.60
CA PHE A 36 -13.57 14.87 -30.13
C PHE A 36 -12.86 15.15 -31.46
N ARG A 37 -11.57 14.78 -31.57
CA ARG A 37 -10.80 14.95 -32.82
C ARG A 37 -11.35 14.07 -33.95
N PHE A 38 -11.78 12.85 -33.64
CA PHE A 38 -12.39 11.95 -34.62
C PHE A 38 -13.72 12.49 -35.15
N ILE A 39 -14.57 13.05 -34.27
CA ILE A 39 -15.83 13.68 -34.65
C ILE A 39 -15.60 14.95 -35.49
N HIS A 40 -14.65 15.79 -35.11
CA HIS A 40 -14.30 16.97 -35.90
C HIS A 40 -13.82 16.59 -37.32
N SER A 41 -13.08 15.48 -37.45
CA SER A 41 -12.68 14.93 -38.75
C SER A 41 -13.86 14.42 -39.57
N LEU A 42 -14.86 13.81 -38.94
CA LEU A 42 -16.06 13.29 -39.61
C LEU A 42 -17.05 14.39 -40.03
N ILE A 43 -17.08 15.52 -39.31
CA ILE A 43 -17.91 16.69 -39.64
C ILE A 43 -17.28 17.53 -40.76
N SER A 44 -15.94 17.51 -40.87
CA SER A 44 -15.20 18.28 -41.88
C SER A 44 -15.32 17.72 -43.31
N GLU A 45 -15.72 16.46 -43.49
CA GLU A 45 -16.07 15.95 -44.82
C GLU A 45 -17.58 16.12 -45.03
N GLU A 46 -18.00 16.84 -46.07
CA GLU A 46 -19.41 17.09 -46.47
C GLU A 46 -20.22 15.80 -46.84
N LYS A 47 -19.94 14.64 -46.25
CA LYS A 47 -20.57 13.34 -46.58
C LYS A 47 -21.74 12.95 -45.69
N MET A 48 -22.13 13.76 -44.71
CA MET A 48 -23.16 13.38 -43.75
C MET A 48 -24.54 13.94 -44.11
N LYS A 49 -25.39 13.09 -44.70
CA LYS A 49 -26.83 13.37 -44.82
C LYS A 49 -27.44 13.52 -43.43
N LYS A 50 -28.40 14.45 -43.28
CA LYS A 50 -29.05 14.86 -42.02
C LYS A 50 -29.54 13.70 -41.13
N GLN A 51 -29.94 12.57 -41.73
CA GLN A 51 -30.32 11.35 -40.99
C GLN A 51 -29.14 10.67 -40.28
N ASN A 52 -27.94 10.69 -40.86
CA ASN A 52 -26.74 10.08 -40.27
C ASN A 52 -26.18 10.93 -39.11
N ALA A 53 -26.34 12.26 -39.17
CA ALA A 53 -25.96 13.16 -38.08
C ALA A 53 -26.79 12.93 -36.82
N VAL A 54 -28.10 12.67 -36.97
CA VAL A 54 -28.99 12.34 -35.84
C VAL A 54 -28.63 10.98 -35.23
N VAL A 55 -28.30 9.98 -36.05
CA VAL A 55 -27.87 8.65 -35.58
C VAL A 55 -26.55 8.73 -34.81
N LEU A 56 -25.59 9.52 -35.28
CA LEU A 56 -24.31 9.75 -34.58
C LEU A 56 -24.49 10.53 -33.27
N LEU A 57 -25.38 11.52 -33.24
CA LEU A 57 -25.72 12.24 -32.01
C LEU A 57 -26.39 11.32 -30.98
N LEU A 58 -27.33 10.47 -31.39
CA LEU A 58 -27.96 9.49 -30.51
C LEU A 58 -26.95 8.46 -30.00
N ALA A 59 -26.06 7.95 -30.85
CA ALA A 59 -24.98 7.04 -30.44
C ALA A 59 -24.02 7.71 -29.45
N PHE A 60 -23.74 9.00 -29.61
CA PHE A 60 -22.90 9.76 -28.69
C PHE A 60 -23.58 10.01 -27.34
N VAL A 61 -24.89 10.28 -27.32
CA VAL A 61 -25.66 10.39 -26.07
C VAL A 61 -25.67 9.05 -25.33
N ILE A 62 -25.79 7.92 -26.04
CA ILE A 62 -25.70 6.58 -25.44
C ILE A 62 -24.29 6.32 -24.87
N LEU A 63 -23.23 6.66 -25.61
CA LEU A 63 -21.84 6.56 -25.13
C LEU A 63 -21.54 7.49 -23.94
N LEU A 64 -22.15 8.68 -23.91
CA LEU A 64 -22.05 9.59 -22.77
C LEU A 64 -22.83 9.08 -21.56
N THR A 65 -23.99 8.43 -21.73
CA THR A 65 -24.71 7.81 -20.61
C THR A 65 -23.94 6.63 -20.02
N ASP A 66 -23.24 5.85 -20.84
CA ASP A 66 -22.36 4.78 -20.36
C ASP A 66 -21.11 5.35 -19.65
N ALA A 67 -20.61 6.53 -20.07
CA ALA A 67 -19.51 7.21 -19.39
C ALA A 67 -19.94 7.88 -18.07
N ILE A 68 -21.21 8.26 -17.92
CA ILE A 68 -21.75 8.88 -16.69
C ILE A 68 -22.14 7.81 -15.66
N THR A 69 -22.51 6.59 -16.08
CA THR A 69 -22.89 5.50 -15.14
C THR A 69 -21.71 4.77 -14.50
N THR A 70 -20.46 5.08 -14.84
CA THR A 70 -19.28 4.59 -14.10
C THR A 70 -18.77 5.53 -13.00
N VAL A 71 -19.49 6.61 -12.67
CA VAL A 71 -19.35 7.26 -11.36
C VAL A 71 -20.34 6.63 -10.39
N ASN A 72 -20.36 5.29 -10.33
CA ASN A 72 -20.70 4.66 -9.06
C ASN A 72 -19.58 5.08 -8.12
N GLY A 73 -19.89 6.04 -7.25
CA GLY A 73 -19.21 6.15 -5.97
C GLY A 73 -19.42 4.83 -5.26
N ASP A 74 -18.58 3.86 -5.58
CA ASP A 74 -18.56 2.57 -4.92
C ASP A 74 -18.29 2.89 -3.45
N ASP A 75 -19.19 2.42 -2.59
CA ASP A 75 -19.07 2.49 -1.14
C ASP A 75 -17.66 2.03 -0.77
N ARG A 76 -16.72 2.96 -0.55
CA ARG A 76 -15.30 2.67 -0.27
C ARG A 76 -15.09 1.91 1.04
N ASN A 77 -16.17 1.55 1.72
CA ASN A 77 -16.11 0.71 2.89
C ASN A 77 -16.64 -0.68 2.53
N PRO A 78 -15.76 -1.68 2.33
CA PRO A 78 -16.21 -3.01 2.00
C PRO A 78 -17.14 -3.53 3.10
N LYS A 79 -18.37 -3.91 2.71
CA LYS A 79 -19.42 -4.30 3.66
C LYS A 79 -18.94 -5.45 4.55
N LEU A 80 -18.81 -5.17 5.85
CA LEU A 80 -18.48 -6.16 6.87
C LEU A 80 -19.54 -7.27 6.85
N GLN A 81 -19.11 -8.50 6.57
CA GLN A 81 -19.97 -9.67 6.65
C GLN A 81 -19.71 -10.38 7.96
N VAL A 82 -20.77 -10.89 8.59
CA VAL A 82 -20.71 -11.50 9.91
C VAL A 82 -21.41 -12.85 9.89
N LYS A 83 -20.78 -13.86 10.51
CA LYS A 83 -21.41 -15.14 10.81
C LYS A 83 -21.07 -15.61 12.22
N TYR A 84 -21.90 -16.49 12.75
CA TYR A 84 -21.68 -17.11 14.06
C TYR A 84 -21.50 -18.62 13.89
N LYS A 85 -20.47 -19.18 14.53
CA LYS A 85 -20.24 -20.63 14.58
C LYS A 85 -19.81 -21.02 15.99
N ARG A 86 -20.58 -21.88 16.64
CA ARG A 86 -20.33 -22.36 18.02
C ARG A 86 -20.09 -21.21 19.02
N GLY A 87 -20.95 -20.19 18.98
CA GLY A 87 -20.86 -19.02 19.87
C GLY A 87 -19.74 -18.03 19.55
N LYS A 88 -18.87 -18.30 18.57
CA LYS A 88 -17.83 -17.37 18.11
C LYS A 88 -18.32 -16.56 16.90
N LYS A 89 -18.07 -15.25 16.93
CA LYS A 89 -18.29 -14.32 15.81
C LYS A 89 -17.12 -14.43 14.83
N TYR A 90 -17.42 -14.60 13.55
CA TYR A 90 -16.45 -14.59 12.46
C TYR A 90 -16.89 -13.51 11.48
N CYS A 91 -15.92 -12.81 10.91
CA CYS A 91 -16.21 -11.75 9.95
C CYS A 91 -15.31 -11.86 8.73
N THR A 92 -15.75 -11.21 7.65
CA THR A 92 -14.92 -10.89 6.48
C THR A 92 -15.13 -9.42 6.14
N GLN A 93 -14.07 -8.73 5.74
CA GLN A 93 -14.09 -7.32 5.40
C GLN A 93 -13.12 -7.07 4.24
N GLY A 94 -13.67 -6.70 3.10
CA GLY A 94 -12.89 -6.34 1.92
C GLY A 94 -11.94 -7.43 1.45
N TRP A 95 -10.87 -6.99 0.81
CA TRP A 95 -9.83 -7.86 0.30
C TRP A 95 -8.76 -8.17 1.35
N GLU A 96 -8.48 -7.24 2.29
CA GLU A 96 -7.54 -7.41 3.41
C GLU A 96 -7.97 -8.53 4.37
N CYS A 97 -9.29 -8.74 4.50
CA CYS A 97 -9.88 -9.73 5.39
C CYS A 97 -10.93 -10.59 4.66
N ASN A 98 -10.53 -11.20 3.54
CA ASN A 98 -11.42 -12.00 2.69
C ASN A 98 -11.79 -13.39 3.27
N ASN A 99 -11.02 -13.89 4.24
CA ASN A 99 -11.22 -15.18 4.88
C ASN A 99 -11.95 -15.03 6.20
N TRP A 100 -12.89 -15.94 6.46
CA TRP A 100 -13.67 -15.93 7.70
C TRP A 100 -12.78 -16.12 8.93
N SER A 101 -12.59 -15.06 9.69
CA SER A 101 -11.75 -15.07 10.89
C SER A 101 -12.43 -14.34 12.05
N ILE A 102 -12.06 -14.74 13.27
CA ILE A 102 -12.43 -14.02 14.50
C ILE A 102 -11.71 -12.66 14.58
N TYR A 103 -10.56 -12.53 13.92
CA TYR A 103 -9.74 -11.33 13.93
C TYR A 103 -10.23 -10.26 12.94
N CYS A 104 -10.88 -10.68 11.85
CA CYS A 104 -11.44 -9.78 10.83
C CYS A 104 -12.74 -9.06 11.26
N CYS A 105 -13.13 -9.17 12.54
CA CYS A 105 -14.29 -8.47 13.08
C CYS A 105 -13.98 -7.06 13.60
N ASN A 106 -12.70 -6.71 13.66
CA ASN A 106 -12.21 -5.38 14.04
C ASN A 106 -11.76 -4.60 12.79
N LEU A 107 -11.17 -3.42 13.01
CA LEU A 107 -10.56 -2.62 11.95
C LEU A 107 -9.40 -3.38 11.28
N THR A 108 -9.30 -3.23 9.97
CA THR A 108 -8.12 -3.62 9.17
C THR A 108 -7.02 -2.57 9.31
N ILE A 109 -5.79 -2.87 8.89
CA ILE A 109 -4.67 -1.92 9.04
C ILE A 109 -4.95 -0.65 8.22
N SER A 110 -5.51 -0.78 7.01
CA SER A 110 -5.86 0.36 6.17
C SER A 110 -6.93 1.28 6.77
N ASP A 111 -7.73 0.83 7.74
CA ASP A 111 -8.75 1.66 8.37
C ASP A 111 -8.13 2.74 9.30
N TYR A 112 -6.96 2.47 9.90
CA TYR A 112 -6.33 3.37 10.87
C TYR A 112 -4.89 3.78 10.54
N PHE A 113 -4.20 3.08 9.64
CA PHE A 113 -2.85 3.38 9.23
C PHE A 113 -2.81 3.68 7.73
N GLN A 114 -2.99 4.96 7.39
CA GLN A 114 -3.02 5.47 6.02
C GLN A 114 -1.63 5.68 5.43
N THR A 115 -1.56 5.82 4.10
CA THR A 115 -0.31 6.08 3.36
C THR A 115 0.49 7.25 3.93
N TYR A 116 -0.16 8.37 4.28
CA TYR A 116 0.57 9.54 4.82
C TYR A 116 1.24 9.24 6.17
N HIS A 117 0.71 8.34 7.00
CA HIS A 117 1.38 7.93 8.23
C HIS A 117 2.68 7.18 7.91
N PHE A 118 2.65 6.28 6.92
CA PHE A 118 3.82 5.54 6.46
C PHE A 118 4.88 6.48 5.88
N GLU A 119 4.47 7.41 5.01
CA GLU A 119 5.36 8.41 4.43
C GLU A 119 6.00 9.33 5.48
N ASN A 120 5.24 9.73 6.50
CA ASN A 120 5.75 10.56 7.59
C ASN A 120 6.72 9.78 8.50
N LEU A 121 6.39 8.52 8.82
CA LEU A 121 7.20 7.67 9.68
C LEU A 121 8.59 7.39 9.07
N PHE A 122 8.64 7.18 7.76
CA PHE A 122 9.86 6.87 7.01
C PHE A 122 10.20 7.95 5.98
N SER A 123 10.15 9.21 6.41
CA SER A 123 10.29 10.38 5.54
C SER A 123 11.65 10.49 4.83
N LYS A 124 12.67 9.73 5.27
CA LYS A 124 14.01 9.75 4.66
C LYS A 124 14.35 8.51 3.83
N ARG A 125 13.48 7.49 3.78
CA ARG A 125 13.76 6.21 3.09
C ARG A 125 14.04 6.31 1.59
N ASN A 126 13.50 7.35 0.95
CA ASN A 126 13.63 7.60 -0.49
C ASN A 126 14.57 8.77 -0.81
N THR A 127 15.39 9.19 0.16
CA THR A 127 16.43 10.20 -0.11
C THR A 127 17.54 9.59 -0.97
N PRO A 128 18.29 10.39 -1.77
CA PRO A 128 19.34 9.88 -2.66
C PRO A 128 20.47 9.10 -1.97
N VAL A 129 20.62 9.27 -0.66
CA VAL A 129 21.63 8.58 0.15
C VAL A 129 21.13 7.25 0.72
N ALA A 130 19.84 6.95 0.58
CA ALA A 130 19.29 5.66 1.01
C ALA A 130 19.67 4.56 0.01
N HIS A 131 19.73 3.32 0.50
CA HIS A 131 20.18 2.16 -0.27
C HIS A 131 19.04 1.31 -0.83
N ALA A 132 17.79 1.67 -0.50
CA ALA A 132 16.57 0.99 -0.93
C ALA A 132 15.53 1.97 -1.51
N VAL A 133 15.99 3.00 -2.22
CA VAL A 133 15.12 4.04 -2.80
C VAL A 133 14.07 3.42 -3.72
N GLY A 134 12.80 3.69 -3.43
CA GLY A 134 11.66 3.20 -4.21
C GLY A 134 11.32 1.72 -3.99
N PHE A 135 12.08 0.99 -3.18
CA PHE A 135 11.81 -0.42 -2.88
C PHE A 135 10.66 -0.59 -1.88
N TRP A 136 10.60 0.28 -0.86
CA TRP A 136 9.61 0.20 0.20
C TRP A 136 8.43 1.12 -0.05
N ASP A 137 7.27 0.53 -0.33
CA ASP A 137 6.02 1.25 -0.53
C ASP A 137 4.90 0.76 0.41
N TYR A 138 3.98 1.68 0.71
CA TYR A 138 2.84 1.42 1.58
C TYR A 138 1.93 0.31 1.05
N HIS A 139 1.73 0.25 -0.28
CA HIS A 139 0.84 -0.73 -0.88
C HIS A 139 1.40 -2.16 -0.72
N SER A 140 2.71 -2.35 -0.92
CA SER A 140 3.39 -3.61 -0.62
C SER A 140 3.28 -4.01 0.85
N PHE A 141 3.36 -3.05 1.78
CA PHE A 141 3.14 -3.32 3.21
C PHE A 141 1.71 -3.83 3.48
N ILE A 142 0.68 -3.13 2.98
CA ILE A 142 -0.72 -3.56 3.18
C ILE A 142 -0.99 -4.91 2.48
N ASN A 143 -0.49 -5.12 1.26
CA ASN A 143 -0.63 -6.39 0.55
C ASN A 143 0.00 -7.56 1.33
N ALA A 144 1.18 -7.35 1.90
CA ALA A 144 1.83 -8.37 2.73
C ALA A 144 1.06 -8.59 4.04
N ALA A 145 0.61 -7.51 4.68
CA ALA A 145 -0.12 -7.58 5.94
C ALA A 145 -1.48 -8.28 5.80
N ALA A 146 -2.20 -8.09 4.69
CA ALA A 146 -3.46 -8.75 4.38
C ALA A 146 -3.41 -10.29 4.48
N LEU A 147 -2.24 -10.90 4.26
CA LEU A 147 -2.06 -12.36 4.44
C LEU A 147 -2.14 -12.79 5.92
N PHE A 148 -1.85 -11.86 6.83
CA PHE A 148 -1.74 -12.09 8.27
C PHE A 148 -2.80 -11.36 9.10
N GLU A 149 -3.54 -10.40 8.53
CA GLU A 149 -4.67 -9.75 9.17
C GLU A 149 -5.76 -10.75 9.62
N PRO A 150 -6.15 -11.76 8.81
CA PRO A 150 -7.04 -12.83 9.27
C PRO A 150 -6.44 -13.72 10.36
N GLN A 151 -5.14 -13.61 10.63
CA GLN A 151 -4.42 -14.35 11.68
C GLN A 151 -4.21 -13.51 12.95
N GLY A 152 -4.56 -12.22 12.93
CA GLY A 152 -4.51 -11.33 14.08
C GLY A 152 -3.53 -10.17 13.99
N PHE A 153 -2.68 -10.12 12.95
CA PHE A 153 -1.70 -9.04 12.79
C PHE A 153 -2.39 -7.71 12.53
N GLY A 154 -2.25 -6.74 13.45
CA GLY A 154 -2.87 -5.42 13.33
C GLY A 154 -4.39 -5.42 13.48
N THR A 155 -5.01 -6.57 13.74
CA THR A 155 -6.47 -6.74 13.86
C THR A 155 -6.90 -7.19 15.25
N THR A 156 -5.96 -7.40 16.19
CA THR A 156 -6.23 -7.90 17.54
C THR A 156 -6.49 -6.78 18.55
N GLY A 157 -7.49 -6.99 19.41
CA GLY A 157 -7.81 -6.07 20.49
C GLY A 157 -8.63 -4.86 20.04
N ASN A 158 -8.52 -3.76 20.79
CA ASN A 158 -9.17 -2.50 20.44
C ASN A 158 -8.27 -1.65 19.51
N LYS A 159 -8.82 -0.56 18.97
CA LYS A 159 -8.08 0.35 18.07
C LYS A 159 -6.72 0.78 18.62
N THR A 160 -6.63 1.07 19.92
CA THR A 160 -5.35 1.46 20.54
C THR A 160 -4.35 0.32 20.52
N MET A 161 -4.75 -0.91 20.84
CA MET A 161 -3.88 -2.09 20.78
C MET A 161 -3.42 -2.38 19.35
N GLN A 162 -4.31 -2.27 18.37
CA GLN A 162 -3.98 -2.40 16.93
C GLN A 162 -2.92 -1.37 16.51
N MET A 163 -3.13 -0.10 16.87
CA MET A 163 -2.16 0.96 16.59
C MET A 163 -0.81 0.72 17.30
N MET A 164 -0.82 0.22 18.54
CA MET A 164 0.41 -0.12 19.27
C MET A 164 1.17 -1.28 18.61
N GLU A 165 0.47 -2.32 18.15
CA GLU A 165 1.08 -3.45 17.45
C GLU A 165 1.80 -2.99 16.18
N ILE A 166 1.13 -2.20 15.33
CA ILE A 166 1.72 -1.67 14.10
C ILE A 166 2.87 -0.71 14.40
N ALA A 167 2.74 0.16 15.41
CA ALA A 167 3.82 1.04 15.84
C ALA A 167 5.05 0.25 16.35
N ALA A 168 4.84 -0.81 17.12
CA ALA A 168 5.91 -1.66 17.63
C ALA A 168 6.61 -2.43 16.50
N PHE A 169 5.83 -3.03 15.59
CA PHE A 169 6.35 -3.71 14.41
C PHE A 169 7.19 -2.77 13.53
N LEU A 170 6.62 -1.63 13.13
CA LEU A 170 7.31 -0.65 12.28
C LEU A 170 8.49 0.02 12.97
N GLY A 171 8.44 0.20 14.30
CA GLY A 171 9.57 0.65 15.09
C GLY A 171 10.73 -0.34 15.07
N HIS A 172 10.44 -1.63 15.21
CA HIS A 172 11.47 -2.68 15.10
C HIS A 172 12.06 -2.74 13.69
N VAL A 173 11.22 -2.76 12.67
CA VAL A 173 11.62 -2.70 11.25
C VAL A 173 12.51 -1.48 10.99
N GLY A 174 12.07 -0.31 11.42
CA GLY A 174 12.82 0.94 11.28
C GLY A 174 14.20 0.85 11.93
N SER A 175 14.30 0.28 13.14
CA SER A 175 15.59 0.11 13.82
C SER A 175 16.55 -0.84 13.08
N LYS A 176 16.03 -1.93 12.48
CA LYS A 176 16.83 -2.94 11.79
C LYS A 176 17.30 -2.52 10.40
N THR A 177 16.59 -1.59 9.78
CA THR A 177 16.84 -1.13 8.40
C THR A 177 17.32 0.32 8.34
N SER A 178 17.67 0.92 9.48
CA SER A 178 18.08 2.33 9.57
C SER A 178 19.48 2.57 9.03
N CYS A 179 19.66 3.70 8.34
CA CYS A 179 20.97 4.33 8.12
C CYS A 179 21.09 5.69 8.82
N GLY A 180 20.17 6.00 9.74
CA GLY A 180 20.18 7.23 10.52
C GLY A 180 21.31 7.24 11.54
N TYR A 181 22.01 8.37 11.61
CA TYR A 181 23.04 8.65 12.61
C TYR A 181 22.59 9.81 13.52
N GLY A 182 23.34 10.06 14.60
CA GLY A 182 22.88 10.95 15.69
C GLY A 182 22.49 12.37 15.28
N VAL A 183 23.06 12.92 14.20
CA VAL A 183 22.75 14.27 13.68
C VAL A 183 22.12 14.25 12.29
N ALA A 184 21.49 13.13 11.91
CA ALA A 184 20.84 13.01 10.62
C ALA A 184 19.60 13.92 10.53
N THR A 185 19.34 14.49 9.35
CA THR A 185 18.19 15.39 9.14
C THR A 185 16.88 14.66 9.46
N GLY A 186 15.97 15.29 10.20
CA GLY A 186 14.73 14.64 10.66
C GLY A 186 14.89 13.73 11.89
N GLY A 187 16.09 13.68 12.47
CA GLY A 187 16.42 12.82 13.61
C GLY A 187 16.69 11.36 13.19
N PRO A 188 17.32 10.54 14.05
CA PRO A 188 17.74 9.18 13.69
C PRO A 188 16.57 8.23 13.41
N THR A 189 15.37 8.53 13.88
CA THR A 189 14.18 7.68 13.74
C THR A 189 13.47 7.82 12.39
N ALA A 190 13.73 8.90 11.64
CA ALA A 190 13.13 9.12 10.31
C ALA A 190 13.75 8.28 9.18
N TRP A 191 14.86 7.58 9.49
CA TRP A 191 15.73 6.90 8.53
C TRP A 191 15.55 5.38 8.48
N GLY A 192 14.48 4.84 9.06
CA GLY A 192 14.09 3.46 8.84
C GLY A 192 13.81 3.16 7.36
N LEU A 193 13.87 1.89 6.98
CA LEU A 193 13.70 1.41 5.60
C LEU A 193 14.77 1.94 4.63
N CYS A 194 15.95 2.28 5.14
CA CYS A 194 17.06 2.75 4.31
C CYS A 194 17.78 1.60 3.58
N TYR A 195 17.83 0.42 4.19
CA TYR A 195 18.37 -0.80 3.61
C TYR A 195 17.26 -1.83 3.38
N ASN A 196 17.43 -2.68 2.37
CA ASN A 196 16.60 -3.89 2.16
C ASN A 196 17.39 -5.19 2.29
N HIS A 197 18.72 -5.09 2.43
CA HIS A 197 19.61 -6.19 2.70
C HIS A 197 20.87 -5.73 3.43
N GLU A 198 21.61 -6.69 3.97
CA GLU A 198 22.93 -6.51 4.56
C GLU A 198 23.96 -6.10 3.49
N MET A 199 24.61 -4.96 3.70
CA MET A 199 25.55 -4.38 2.72
C MET A 199 26.91 -5.09 2.67
N SER A 200 27.37 -5.63 3.80
CA SER A 200 28.69 -6.27 3.90
C SER A 200 28.58 -7.60 4.66
N PRO A 201 27.96 -8.64 4.07
CA PRO A 201 27.86 -9.95 4.68
C PRO A 201 29.24 -10.51 5.03
N SER A 202 29.43 -10.99 6.26
CA SER A 202 30.71 -11.61 6.67
C SER A 202 30.85 -13.05 6.17
N GLN A 203 29.75 -13.66 5.73
CA GLN A 203 29.66 -15.06 5.29
C GLN A 203 28.41 -15.27 4.44
N THR A 204 28.27 -16.47 3.86
CA THR A 204 27.08 -16.87 3.09
C THR A 204 25.90 -17.23 3.98
N TYR A 205 26.10 -17.41 5.30
CA TYR A 205 25.08 -17.87 6.26
C TYR A 205 24.43 -19.21 5.85
N CYS A 206 25.22 -20.08 5.23
CA CYS A 206 24.84 -21.47 5.02
C CYS A 206 25.29 -22.31 6.23
N ASP A 207 24.35 -22.97 6.91
CA ASP A 207 24.63 -23.93 7.96
C ASP A 207 24.36 -25.36 7.46
N ASP A 208 25.44 -26.13 7.28
CA ASP A 208 25.43 -27.51 6.82
C ASP A 208 24.77 -28.48 7.82
N TYR A 209 24.61 -28.08 9.09
CA TYR A 209 23.85 -28.86 10.07
C TYR A 209 22.40 -29.10 9.61
N TYR A 210 21.80 -28.11 8.93
CA TYR A 210 20.43 -28.15 8.45
C TYR A 210 20.28 -28.70 7.03
N LYS A 211 21.33 -29.25 6.42
CA LYS A 211 21.31 -29.65 4.99
C LYS A 211 20.24 -30.69 4.62
N LEU A 212 19.76 -31.49 5.57
CA LEU A 212 18.73 -32.51 5.32
C LEU A 212 17.32 -31.90 5.23
N THR A 213 17.07 -30.80 5.93
CA THR A 213 15.76 -30.11 5.94
C THR A 213 15.79 -28.88 5.03
N TYR A 214 16.84 -28.08 5.15
CA TYR A 214 17.04 -26.82 4.42
C TYR A 214 18.42 -26.80 3.74
N PRO A 215 18.62 -27.60 2.68
CA PRO A 215 19.89 -27.62 1.95
C PRO A 215 20.23 -26.24 1.39
N CYS A 216 21.49 -25.85 1.53
CA CYS A 216 21.98 -24.65 0.89
C CYS A 216 22.00 -24.85 -0.62
N THR A 217 21.34 -23.93 -1.34
CA THR A 217 21.31 -23.97 -2.80
C THR A 217 22.65 -23.46 -3.34
N PRO A 218 23.29 -24.15 -4.29
CA PRO A 218 24.53 -23.68 -4.90
C PRO A 218 24.38 -22.25 -5.46
N GLY A 219 25.30 -21.37 -5.08
CA GLY A 219 25.30 -19.96 -5.49
C GLY A 219 24.28 -19.06 -4.75
N ALA A 220 23.45 -19.61 -3.87
CA ALA A 220 22.57 -18.83 -3.01
C ALA A 220 23.29 -18.42 -1.72
N GLU A 221 22.96 -17.23 -1.22
CA GLU A 221 23.48 -16.68 0.03
C GLU A 221 22.32 -16.25 0.93
N TYR A 222 22.47 -16.44 2.24
CA TYR A 222 21.41 -16.30 3.24
C TYR A 222 21.71 -15.17 4.24
N TYR A 223 22.38 -14.12 3.79
CA TYR A 223 22.60 -12.89 4.57
C TYR A 223 21.30 -12.15 4.86
N GLY A 224 21.35 -11.15 5.74
CA GLY A 224 20.15 -10.43 6.19
C GLY A 224 19.38 -9.77 5.06
N ARG A 225 18.09 -10.10 4.86
CA ARG A 225 17.20 -9.43 3.89
C ARG A 225 15.83 -9.11 4.49
N GLY A 226 15.21 -8.06 3.96
CA GLY A 226 13.83 -7.70 4.27
C GLY A 226 13.68 -6.74 5.45
N ALA A 227 12.42 -6.46 5.80
CA ALA A 227 12.04 -5.49 6.82
C ALA A 227 12.45 -5.92 8.24
N ILE A 228 12.41 -7.23 8.48
CA ILE A 228 13.06 -7.90 9.60
C ILE A 228 14.13 -8.78 8.98
N PRO A 229 15.41 -8.40 9.04
CA PRO A 229 16.49 -9.15 8.42
C PRO A 229 16.48 -10.62 8.82
N ILE A 230 16.14 -11.50 7.86
CA ILE A 230 16.19 -12.96 8.02
C ILE A 230 17.59 -13.43 7.61
N TYR A 231 18.20 -14.25 8.46
CA TYR A 231 19.52 -14.85 8.24
C TYR A 231 19.40 -16.37 8.22
N TRP A 232 20.35 -17.04 7.59
CA TRP A 232 20.52 -18.49 7.61
C TRP A 232 19.53 -19.30 6.76
N ASN A 233 20.05 -20.30 6.05
CA ASN A 233 19.30 -21.23 5.21
C ASN A 233 18.05 -21.81 5.89
N TYR A 234 18.13 -22.16 7.18
CA TYR A 234 16.99 -22.75 7.88
C TYR A 234 15.85 -21.77 8.17
N ASN A 235 16.14 -20.48 8.40
CA ASN A 235 15.07 -19.48 8.58
C ASN A 235 14.46 -19.08 7.23
N TYR A 236 15.28 -18.95 6.18
CA TYR A 236 14.77 -18.78 4.81
C TYR A 236 13.90 -19.98 4.40
N GLY A 237 14.33 -21.18 4.75
CA GLY A 237 13.59 -22.44 4.66
C GLY A 237 12.20 -22.35 5.29
N ALA A 238 12.16 -22.11 6.60
CA ALA A 238 10.92 -22.01 7.35
C ALA A 238 10.01 -20.87 6.86
N ALA A 239 10.59 -19.71 6.52
CA ALA A 239 9.82 -18.56 6.01
C ALA A 239 9.20 -18.87 4.64
N GLY A 240 9.96 -19.47 3.72
CA GLY A 240 9.46 -19.84 2.41
C GLY A 240 8.35 -20.89 2.48
N GLU A 241 8.40 -21.80 3.46
CA GLU A 241 7.38 -22.83 3.70
C GLU A 241 6.09 -22.19 4.20
N ALA A 242 6.21 -21.30 5.19
CA ALA A 242 5.09 -20.57 5.74
C ALA A 242 4.41 -19.67 4.68
N LEU A 243 5.19 -19.01 3.83
CA LEU A 243 4.72 -18.11 2.78
C LEU A 243 4.35 -18.83 1.48
N LYS A 244 4.70 -20.11 1.33
CA LYS A 244 4.51 -20.91 0.10
C LYS A 244 5.12 -20.28 -1.16
N VAL A 245 6.30 -19.66 -1.02
CA VAL A 245 7.00 -18.93 -2.10
C VAL A 245 8.19 -19.71 -2.69
N PHE A 246 8.25 -21.02 -2.45
CA PHE A 246 9.26 -21.87 -3.07
C PHE A 246 8.90 -22.22 -4.50
N VAL A 247 9.84 -21.96 -5.41
CA VAL A 247 10.00 -22.74 -6.64
C VAL A 247 11.32 -23.50 -6.43
N ASP A 248 11.28 -24.84 -6.54
CA ASP A 248 12.46 -25.71 -6.38
C ASP A 248 13.28 -25.54 -5.08
N LYS A 249 12.61 -25.34 -3.94
CA LYS A 249 13.23 -25.12 -2.61
C LYS A 249 14.13 -23.89 -2.50
N VAL A 250 14.06 -22.96 -3.46
CA VAL A 250 14.71 -21.65 -3.39
C VAL A 250 13.66 -20.59 -3.08
N MET A 251 13.85 -19.84 -2.01
CA MET A 251 13.00 -18.69 -1.71
C MET A 251 13.23 -17.67 -2.81
N LEU A 252 12.18 -17.32 -3.56
CA LEU A 252 12.25 -16.28 -4.58
C LEU A 252 12.50 -14.93 -3.92
N THR A 253 13.77 -14.58 -3.72
CA THR A 253 14.18 -13.21 -3.40
C THR A 253 14.24 -12.45 -4.72
N ARG A 254 13.12 -11.88 -5.17
CA ARG A 254 13.16 -10.73 -6.08
C ARG A 254 13.36 -9.46 -5.28
#